data_AF-A0A2Z7CBH4-F1
#
_entry.id   AF-A0A2Z7CBH4-F1
#
_cell.length_a   1.000
_cell.length_b   1.000
_cell.length_c   1.000
_cell.angle_alpha   90.00
_cell.angle_beta   90.00
_cell.angle_gamma   90.00
#
_symmetry.space_group_name_H-M   'P 1'
#
loop_
_entity.id
_entity.type
_entity.pdbx_description
1 polymer ?
#
loop_
_entity_poly.entity_id
_entity_poly.type
_entity_poly.pdbx_seq_one_letter_code
_entity_poly.pdbx_strand_id
1 'polypeptide(L)'
;MSYHCVYADEVRMWVFEEVLPTGEKLSEVINKTNENIKYLPGIKLGKNVVADPDLENAVRDANMLVFVTPHQFMEGICRRLVGKIRDDAEAISLIKGMEVKKEGPCMISALISEQLGINSCVLMGANIANEIAVEKFSEATVGYRKDKEIAEKWVQLFNTSYFMVSAVQDVEGVELCGTLKNVVAIGAGFVDGLEMGNNTKAAIMRIGLREMKAFSKLLFPSVKDSTFFESCGVADLITTCLGGRNRKCAEAFARNGGKRSFDELEAEMLQGQKLQGVSTAKEVYEVLNHRGWLELFPLFSTVHKICIGQLPPSAIVEYSEHKPNYSIVGGSAQFF
;
A
#
# COMPACT_ATOMS: atom_id res chain seq x y z
N MET A 1 29.50 7.21 26.29
CA MET A 1 28.45 8.00 25.63
C MET A 1 27.12 7.43 26.07
N SER A 2 26.39 8.19 26.87
CA SER A 2 25.05 7.82 27.34
C SER A 2 24.10 7.75 26.15
N TYR A 3 23.56 6.57 25.85
CA TYR A 3 22.44 6.42 24.93
C TYR A 3 21.24 7.11 25.61
N HIS A 4 20.95 8.35 25.24
CA HIS A 4 19.65 8.93 25.54
C HIS A 4 18.62 8.11 24.77
N CYS A 5 17.69 7.47 25.49
CA CYS A 5 16.60 6.72 24.88
C CYS A 5 15.74 7.72 24.11
N VAL A 6 15.81 7.69 22.77
CA VAL A 6 15.11 8.62 21.88
C VAL A 6 13.60 8.37 21.91
N TYR A 7 13.19 7.15 22.26
CA TYR A 7 11.79 6.70 22.27
C TYR A 7 11.38 6.29 23.69
N ALA A 8 10.09 6.43 24.00
CA ALA A 8 9.52 5.77 25.18
C ALA A 8 9.58 4.25 24.99
N ASP A 9 9.75 3.50 26.09
CA ASP A 9 9.80 2.05 26.03
C ASP A 9 8.43 1.47 25.66
N GLU A 10 7.35 1.97 26.26
CA GLU A 10 5.99 1.48 25.98
C GLU A 10 5.48 1.91 24.59
N VAL A 11 4.98 0.92 23.83
CA VAL A 11 4.30 1.13 22.54
C VAL A 11 2.83 0.74 22.69
N ARG A 12 1.93 1.71 22.62
CA ARG A 12 0.49 1.45 22.60
C ARG A 12 0.03 1.09 21.19
N MET A 13 -0.75 0.02 21.10
CA MET A 13 -1.32 -0.49 19.87
C MET A 13 -2.84 -0.51 20.02
N TRP A 14 -3.52 0.33 19.23
CA TRP A 14 -4.97 0.26 19.16
C TRP A 14 -5.43 -1.06 18.52
N VAL A 15 -6.33 -1.77 19.19
CA VAL A 15 -6.92 -3.02 18.71
C VAL A 15 -8.43 -2.85 18.67
N PHE A 16 -9.05 -2.95 17.47
CA PHE A 16 -10.51 -2.99 17.42
C PHE A 16 -11.01 -4.21 18.21
N GLU A 17 -11.86 -3.98 19.20
CA GLU A 17 -12.19 -5.03 20.16
C GLU A 17 -13.01 -6.13 19.52
N GLU A 18 -12.55 -7.37 19.72
CA GLU A 18 -13.21 -8.57 19.24
C GLU A 18 -13.27 -9.60 20.36
N VAL A 19 -14.38 -10.33 20.41
CA VAL A 19 -14.53 -11.46 21.34
C VAL A 19 -14.13 -12.73 20.60
N LEU A 20 -13.11 -13.41 21.12
CA LEU A 20 -12.62 -14.66 20.56
C LEU A 20 -13.62 -15.80 20.78
N PRO A 21 -13.52 -16.92 20.05
CA PRO A 21 -14.35 -18.10 20.31
C PRO A 21 -14.25 -18.65 21.74
N THR A 22 -13.17 -18.32 22.47
CA THR A 22 -12.98 -18.67 23.88
C THR A 22 -13.79 -17.79 24.84
N GLY A 23 -14.37 -16.69 24.36
CA GLY A 23 -15.08 -15.68 25.16
C GLY A 23 -14.17 -14.56 25.70
N GLU A 24 -12.85 -14.68 25.55
CA GLU A 24 -11.90 -13.64 25.94
C GLU A 24 -11.85 -12.50 24.92
N LYS A 25 -11.58 -11.27 25.38
CA LYS A 25 -11.34 -10.12 24.51
C LYS A 25 -9.96 -10.20 23.88
N LEU A 26 -9.85 -9.85 22.60
CA LEU A 26 -8.59 -9.92 21.85
C LEU A 26 -7.50 -9.04 22.48
N SER A 27 -7.84 -7.83 22.92
CA SER A 27 -6.90 -6.91 23.58
C SER A 27 -6.30 -7.51 24.86
N GLU A 28 -7.13 -8.14 25.70
CA GLU A 28 -6.74 -8.80 26.95
C GLU A 28 -5.82 -10.01 26.67
N VAL A 29 -6.14 -10.81 25.66
CA VAL A 29 -5.30 -11.95 25.25
C VAL A 29 -3.93 -11.48 24.75
N ILE A 30 -3.87 -10.42 23.95
CA ILE A 30 -2.60 -9.85 23.48
C ILE A 30 -1.76 -9.39 24.69
N ASN A 31 -2.33 -8.65 25.63
CA ASN A 31 -1.60 -8.15 26.80
C ASN A 31 -1.11 -9.29 27.72
N LYS A 32 -1.88 -10.37 27.83
CA LYS A 32 -1.51 -11.54 28.65
C LYS A 32 -0.44 -12.42 28.02
N THR A 33 -0.44 -12.55 26.69
CA THR A 33 0.36 -13.55 25.96
C THR A 33 1.45 -12.95 25.08
N ASN A 34 1.46 -11.62 24.93
CA ASN A 34 2.24 -10.86 23.96
C ASN A 34 2.09 -11.43 22.54
N GLU A 35 0.89 -11.83 22.14
CA GLU A 35 0.65 -12.46 20.84
C GLU A 35 -0.73 -12.07 20.30
N ASN A 36 -0.77 -11.61 19.05
CA ASN A 36 -2.02 -11.44 18.32
C ASN A 36 -2.41 -12.76 17.63
N ILE A 37 -3.02 -13.66 18.40
CA ILE A 37 -3.33 -15.04 17.98
C ILE A 37 -4.25 -15.12 16.76
N LYS A 38 -4.96 -14.03 16.41
CA LYS A 38 -5.88 -13.98 15.28
C LYS A 38 -5.19 -13.50 14.00
N TYR A 39 -4.43 -12.41 14.09
CA TYR A 39 -3.88 -11.73 12.92
C TYR A 39 -2.40 -12.02 12.65
N LEU A 40 -1.66 -12.48 13.66
CA LEU A 40 -0.25 -12.86 13.56
C LEU A 40 0.09 -14.06 14.48
N PRO A 41 -0.55 -15.23 14.26
CA PRO A 41 -0.38 -16.39 15.12
C PRO A 41 1.06 -16.91 15.11
N GLY A 42 1.55 -17.31 16.28
CA GLY A 42 2.88 -17.87 16.48
C GLY A 42 4.01 -16.85 16.65
N ILE A 43 3.72 -15.55 16.58
CA ILE A 43 4.72 -14.48 16.71
C ILE A 43 4.54 -13.74 18.02
N LYS A 44 5.60 -13.69 18.83
CA LYS A 44 5.61 -12.91 20.07
C LYS A 44 5.95 -11.45 19.78
N LEU A 45 5.04 -10.57 20.20
CA LEU A 45 5.24 -9.13 20.28
C LEU A 45 6.22 -8.80 21.42
N GLY A 46 6.82 -7.61 21.35
CA GLY A 46 7.62 -7.08 22.45
C GLY A 46 6.82 -6.99 23.75
N LYS A 47 7.48 -7.21 24.90
CA LYS A 47 6.84 -7.13 26.22
C LYS A 47 6.33 -5.72 26.56
N ASN A 48 6.86 -4.73 25.87
CA ASN A 48 6.52 -3.32 25.96
C ASN A 48 5.37 -2.90 25.02
N VAL A 49 4.78 -3.83 24.26
CA VAL A 49 3.60 -3.56 23.44
C VAL A 49 2.33 -3.75 24.26
N VAL A 50 1.51 -2.70 24.34
CA VAL A 50 0.25 -2.68 25.09
C VAL A 50 -0.92 -2.54 24.12
N ALA A 51 -1.77 -3.56 24.04
CA ALA A 51 -3.01 -3.54 23.27
C ALA A 51 -4.09 -2.75 24.02
N ASP A 52 -4.70 -1.79 23.34
CA ASP A 52 -5.74 -0.93 23.90
C ASP A 52 -6.97 -0.90 22.98
N PRO A 53 -8.17 -1.27 23.46
CA PRO A 53 -9.37 -1.21 22.65
C PRO A 53 -9.93 0.20 22.44
N ASP A 54 -9.56 1.15 23.30
CA ASP A 54 -9.99 2.53 23.20
C ASP A 54 -9.00 3.34 22.36
N LEU A 55 -9.44 3.74 21.17
CA LEU A 55 -8.63 4.51 20.22
C LEU A 55 -8.10 5.82 20.83
N GLU A 56 -8.88 6.50 21.66
CA GLU A 56 -8.51 7.80 22.22
C GLU A 56 -7.45 7.63 23.32
N ASN A 57 -7.58 6.59 24.14
CA ASN A 57 -6.59 6.22 25.14
C ASN A 57 -5.29 5.73 24.50
N ALA A 58 -5.37 5.00 23.39
CA ALA A 58 -4.20 4.52 22.65
C ALA A 58 -3.34 5.67 22.09
N VAL A 59 -3.95 6.77 21.65
CA VAL A 59 -3.22 7.93 21.09
C VAL A 59 -2.90 9.01 22.11
N ARG A 60 -3.48 8.96 23.32
CA ARG A 60 -3.30 10.00 24.33
C ARG A 60 -1.82 10.22 24.61
N ASP A 61 -1.32 11.45 24.53
CA ASP A 61 0.10 11.79 24.74
C ASP A 61 1.10 11.21 23.72
N ALA A 62 0.65 10.50 22.68
CA ALA A 62 1.53 9.98 21.65
C ALA A 62 1.97 11.10 20.69
N ASN A 63 3.29 11.22 20.48
CA ASN A 63 3.90 12.16 19.54
C ASN A 63 4.39 11.50 18.23
N MET A 64 4.32 10.17 18.14
CA MET A 64 4.63 9.40 16.94
C MET A 64 3.50 8.41 16.70
N LEU A 65 2.70 8.65 15.66
CA LEU A 65 1.50 7.88 15.34
C LEU A 65 1.74 7.02 14.08
N VAL A 66 1.66 5.70 14.23
CA VAL A 66 1.79 4.74 13.12
C VAL A 66 0.40 4.30 12.67
N PHE A 67 -0.01 4.72 11.47
CA PHE A 67 -1.27 4.32 10.85
C PHE A 67 -1.05 3.08 10.00
N VAL A 68 -1.64 1.94 10.41
CA VAL A 68 -1.47 0.63 9.75
C VAL A 68 -2.78 -0.16 9.76
N THR A 69 -3.87 0.48 9.32
CA THR A 69 -5.20 -0.15 9.22
C THR A 69 -5.64 -0.27 7.77
N PRO A 70 -6.61 -1.14 7.43
CA PRO A 70 -7.19 -1.15 6.09
C PRO A 70 -7.73 0.25 5.71
N HIS A 71 -7.38 0.74 4.51
CA HIS A 71 -7.63 2.13 4.11
C HIS A 71 -9.09 2.58 4.27
N GLN A 72 -10.05 1.68 4.03
CA GLN A 72 -11.49 1.92 4.15
C GLN A 72 -11.96 2.39 5.54
N PHE A 73 -11.15 2.19 6.59
CA PHE A 73 -11.48 2.64 7.95
C PHE A 73 -10.86 4.01 8.29
N MET A 74 -9.96 4.54 7.45
CA MET A 74 -9.15 5.70 7.80
C MET A 74 -9.94 6.97 7.99
N GLU A 75 -10.97 7.22 7.18
CA GLU A 75 -11.82 8.40 7.35
C GLU A 75 -12.53 8.38 8.72
N GLY A 76 -13.04 7.22 9.13
CA GLY A 76 -13.69 7.04 10.43
C GLY A 76 -12.72 7.17 11.60
N ILE A 77 -11.51 6.64 11.46
CA ILE A 77 -10.44 6.76 12.46
C ILE A 77 -10.03 8.22 12.61
N CYS A 78 -9.70 8.91 11.52
CA CYS A 78 -9.28 10.32 11.56
C CYS A 78 -10.37 11.19 12.19
N ARG A 79 -11.63 11.01 11.81
CA ARG A 79 -12.77 11.74 12.40
C ARG A 79 -12.87 11.58 13.92
N ARG A 80 -12.60 10.38 14.45
CA ARG A 80 -12.61 10.14 15.91
C ARG A 80 -11.45 10.80 16.64
N LEU A 81 -10.33 11.01 15.95
CA LEU A 81 -9.08 11.56 16.49
C LEU A 81 -8.98 13.09 16.42
N VAL A 82 -9.85 13.77 15.66
CA VAL A 82 -9.88 15.23 15.56
C VAL A 82 -9.93 15.87 16.95
N GLY A 83 -8.94 16.71 17.27
CA GLY A 83 -8.83 17.43 18.54
C GLY A 83 -8.43 16.55 19.75
N LYS A 84 -7.96 15.32 19.52
CA LYS A 84 -7.59 14.36 20.59
C LYS A 84 -6.15 13.87 20.52
N ILE A 85 -5.40 14.35 19.53
CA ILE A 85 -3.97 14.10 19.37
C ILE A 85 -3.17 15.31 19.82
N ARG A 86 -1.88 15.13 20.07
CA ARG A 86 -0.99 16.25 20.36
C ARG A 86 -0.75 17.09 19.10
N ASP A 87 -0.61 18.40 19.27
CA ASP A 87 -0.32 19.32 18.17
C ASP A 87 1.08 19.11 17.56
N ASP A 88 2.01 18.54 18.32
CA ASP A 88 3.36 18.17 17.89
C ASP A 88 3.49 16.69 17.49
N ALA A 89 2.36 15.99 17.31
CA ALA A 89 2.39 14.61 16.86
C ALA A 89 2.82 14.51 15.39
N GLU A 90 3.67 13.54 15.11
CA GLU A 90 4.10 13.17 13.77
C GLU A 90 3.42 11.86 13.38
N ALA A 91 2.87 11.79 12.17
CA ALA A 91 2.28 10.57 11.64
C ALA A 91 3.19 9.87 10.62
N ILE A 92 3.05 8.55 10.54
CA ILE A 92 3.50 7.76 9.40
C ILE A 92 2.41 6.79 8.96
N SER A 93 2.13 6.73 7.67
CA SER A 93 1.17 5.79 7.08
C SER A 93 1.89 4.61 6.43
N LEU A 94 1.53 3.39 6.83
CA LEU A 94 1.96 2.13 6.21
C LEU A 94 0.84 1.56 5.29
N ILE A 95 -0.18 2.37 5.02
CA ILE A 95 -1.41 1.94 4.37
C ILE A 95 -1.25 2.02 2.86
N LYS A 96 -1.39 0.87 2.20
CA LYS A 96 -1.37 0.76 0.73
C LYS A 96 -2.80 0.93 0.20
N GLY A 97 -3.01 1.92 -0.66
CA GLY A 97 -4.31 2.29 -1.21
C GLY A 97 -4.45 3.80 -1.42
N MET A 98 -5.50 4.20 -2.15
CA MET A 98 -5.93 5.58 -2.28
C MET A 98 -7.46 5.63 -2.20
N GLU A 99 -8.03 6.80 -1.91
CA GLU A 99 -9.47 7.03 -2.04
C GLU A 99 -9.75 7.82 -3.32
N VAL A 100 -10.80 7.48 -4.06
CA VAL A 100 -11.26 8.34 -5.16
C VAL A 100 -12.44 9.17 -4.66
N LYS A 101 -12.22 10.48 -4.54
CA LYS A 101 -13.23 11.47 -4.20
C LYS A 101 -13.68 12.22 -5.44
N LYS A 102 -14.73 13.04 -5.32
CA LYS A 102 -15.22 13.88 -6.43
C LYS A 102 -14.14 14.80 -6.97
N GLU A 103 -13.24 15.25 -6.11
CA GLU A 103 -12.14 16.16 -6.37
C GLU A 103 -10.93 15.45 -7.01
N GLY A 104 -10.91 14.11 -7.01
CA GLY A 104 -9.84 13.28 -7.56
C GLY A 104 -9.29 12.25 -6.55
N PRO A 105 -8.15 11.61 -6.88
CA PRO A 105 -7.50 10.67 -5.98
C PRO A 105 -6.97 11.41 -4.74
N CYS A 106 -7.31 10.88 -3.57
CA CYS A 106 -6.90 11.35 -2.26
C CYS A 106 -5.97 10.30 -1.64
N MET A 107 -4.73 10.69 -1.40
CA MET A 107 -3.73 9.86 -0.75
C MET A 107 -4.06 9.71 0.73
N ILE A 108 -3.72 8.58 1.35
CA ILE A 108 -4.01 8.34 2.77
C ILE A 108 -3.16 9.25 3.65
N SER A 109 -1.91 9.53 3.27
CA SER A 109 -1.09 10.52 3.97
C SER A 109 -1.69 11.93 3.91
N ALA A 110 -2.27 12.32 2.77
CA ALA A 110 -2.95 13.59 2.61
C ALA A 110 -4.23 13.65 3.45
N LEU A 111 -5.02 12.57 3.46
CA LEU A 111 -6.21 12.43 4.32
C LEU A 111 -5.87 12.64 5.81
N ILE A 112 -4.81 11.99 6.28
CA ILE A 112 -4.34 12.11 7.66
C ILE A 112 -3.95 13.55 7.95
N SER A 113 -3.11 14.16 7.10
CA SER A 113 -2.65 15.53 7.29
C SER A 113 -3.77 16.56 7.25
N GLU A 114 -4.71 16.44 6.32
CA GLU A 114 -5.83 17.38 6.17
C GLU A 114 -6.81 17.29 7.34
N GLN A 115 -7.15 16.07 7.82
CA GLN A 115 -8.13 15.92 8.89
C GLN A 115 -7.56 16.17 10.28
N LEU A 116 -6.29 15.78 10.51
CA LEU A 116 -5.68 15.83 11.84
C LEU A 116 -4.77 17.04 12.05
N GLY A 117 -4.43 17.78 10.98
CA GLY A 117 -3.59 18.98 11.08
C GLY A 117 -2.12 18.69 11.41
N ILE A 118 -1.66 17.46 11.19
CA ILE A 118 -0.29 17.01 11.49
C ILE A 118 0.47 16.57 10.23
N ASN A 119 1.79 16.58 10.29
CA ASN A 119 2.60 16.03 9.21
C ASN A 119 2.46 14.50 9.14
N SER A 120 2.46 13.97 7.91
CA SER A 120 2.33 12.54 7.64
C SER A 120 3.41 12.09 6.65
N CYS A 121 4.36 11.30 7.16
CA CYS A 121 5.28 10.50 6.36
C CYS A 121 4.59 9.21 5.88
N VAL A 122 5.26 8.46 5.02
CA VAL A 122 4.77 7.14 4.56
C VAL A 122 5.88 6.10 4.66
N LEU A 123 5.53 4.83 4.85
CA LEU A 123 6.47 3.71 4.75
C LEU A 123 5.90 2.65 3.80
N MET A 124 6.58 2.45 2.67
CA MET A 124 6.21 1.45 1.66
C MET A 124 7.44 0.60 1.31
N GLY A 125 7.23 -0.64 0.87
CA GLY A 125 8.34 -1.54 0.54
C GLY A 125 7.86 -2.95 0.26
N ALA A 126 8.78 -3.82 -0.18
CA ALA A 126 8.56 -5.25 -0.41
C ALA A 126 8.42 -6.03 0.92
N ASN A 127 7.37 -5.72 1.68
CA ASN A 127 7.25 -6.06 3.09
C ASN A 127 6.09 -7.03 3.39
N ILE A 128 6.25 -8.30 3.03
CA ILE A 128 5.29 -9.34 3.42
C ILE A 128 5.35 -9.53 4.95
N ALA A 129 4.27 -9.17 5.64
CA ALA A 129 4.22 -9.10 7.10
C ALA A 129 4.72 -10.38 7.80
N ASN A 130 4.32 -11.56 7.33
CA ASN A 130 4.74 -12.83 7.91
C ASN A 130 6.25 -13.07 7.79
N GLU A 131 6.88 -12.63 6.71
CA GLU A 131 8.33 -12.84 6.52
C GLU A 131 9.14 -11.92 7.44
N ILE A 132 8.72 -10.66 7.57
CA ILE A 132 9.35 -9.70 8.50
C ILE A 132 9.15 -10.16 9.95
N ALA A 133 7.97 -10.67 10.29
CA ALA A 133 7.66 -11.14 11.62
C ALA A 133 8.52 -12.36 12.06
N VAL A 134 9.03 -13.15 11.12
CA VAL A 134 10.01 -14.22 11.38
C VAL A 134 11.44 -13.80 11.01
N GLU A 135 11.71 -12.49 11.03
CA GLU A 135 13.03 -11.87 10.89
C GLU A 135 13.76 -12.20 9.59
N LYS A 136 13.02 -12.42 8.49
CA LYS A 136 13.62 -12.51 7.16
C LYS A 136 14.03 -11.14 6.68
N PHE A 137 15.18 -11.09 6.02
CA PHE A 137 15.72 -9.87 5.45
C PHE A 137 14.72 -9.22 4.49
N SER A 138 14.43 -7.95 4.70
CA SER A 138 13.57 -7.12 3.87
C SER A 138 13.99 -5.66 3.96
N GLU A 139 13.52 -4.85 3.02
CA GLU A 139 13.83 -3.43 2.91
C GLU A 139 12.55 -2.62 2.76
N ALA A 140 12.55 -1.39 3.28
CA ALA A 140 11.46 -0.44 3.08
C ALA A 140 11.97 1.00 2.90
N THR A 141 11.08 1.82 2.35
CA THR A 141 11.34 3.21 2.02
C THR A 141 10.37 4.10 2.77
N VAL A 142 10.90 5.04 3.54
CA VAL A 142 10.18 6.13 4.19
C VAL A 142 10.12 7.32 3.25
N GLY A 143 8.92 7.75 2.86
CA GLY A 143 8.69 9.00 2.13
C GLY A 143 8.45 10.15 3.10
N TYR A 144 9.12 11.28 2.89
CA TYR A 144 8.92 12.52 3.65
C TYR A 144 8.88 13.76 2.75
N ARG A 145 8.30 14.88 3.23
CA ARG A 145 8.16 16.13 2.45
C ARG A 145 9.31 17.10 2.69
N LYS A 146 9.40 17.67 3.89
CA LYS A 146 10.37 18.75 4.21
C LYS A 146 11.29 18.38 5.36
N ASP A 147 10.73 17.82 6.42
CA ASP A 147 11.48 17.55 7.64
C ASP A 147 12.25 16.22 7.55
N LYS A 148 13.54 16.33 7.27
CA LYS A 148 14.44 15.18 7.21
C LYS A 148 14.74 14.61 8.59
N GLU A 149 14.77 15.43 9.64
CA GLU A 149 15.06 14.98 11.00
C GLU A 149 13.95 14.07 11.52
N ILE A 150 12.68 14.41 11.25
CA ILE A 150 11.55 13.53 11.53
C ILE A 150 11.63 12.23 10.73
N ALA A 151 12.00 12.30 9.45
CA ALA A 151 12.20 11.10 8.63
C ALA A 151 13.30 10.18 9.18
N GLU A 152 14.40 10.74 9.67
CA GLU A 152 15.49 9.99 10.30
C GLU A 152 15.07 9.34 11.63
N LYS A 153 14.17 9.98 12.40
CA LYS A 153 13.53 9.34 13.57
C LYS A 153 12.67 8.14 13.16
N TRP A 154 11.86 8.27 12.10
CA TRP A 154 11.10 7.12 11.58
C TRP A 154 12.00 5.99 11.09
N VAL A 155 13.06 6.32 10.36
CA VAL A 155 14.06 5.33 9.93
C VAL A 155 14.67 4.62 11.14
N GLN A 156 15.13 5.37 12.14
CA GLN A 156 15.70 4.77 13.35
C GLN A 156 14.70 3.90 14.11
N LEU A 157 13.42 4.29 14.16
CA LEU A 157 12.36 3.53 14.84
C LEU A 157 12.09 2.19 14.16
N PHE A 158 12.05 2.15 12.82
CA PHE A 158 11.72 0.93 12.08
C PHE A 158 12.93 0.07 11.71
N ASN A 159 14.13 0.63 11.66
CA ASN A 159 15.31 -0.09 11.16
C ASN A 159 15.80 -1.15 12.17
N THR A 160 15.90 -2.40 11.70
CA THR A 160 16.46 -3.54 12.46
C THR A 160 17.57 -4.21 11.66
N SER A 161 18.19 -5.28 12.20
CA SER A 161 19.19 -6.08 11.47
C SER A 161 18.63 -6.85 10.27
N TYR A 162 17.32 -7.07 10.23
CA TYR A 162 16.61 -7.80 9.18
C TYR A 162 15.60 -6.93 8.42
N PHE A 163 15.35 -5.70 8.87
CA PHE A 163 14.45 -4.76 8.19
C PHE A 163 15.17 -3.43 8.00
N MET A 164 15.78 -3.27 6.82
CA MET A 164 16.55 -2.07 6.49
C MET A 164 15.64 -0.98 5.94
N VAL A 165 15.74 0.22 6.49
CA VAL A 165 14.85 1.33 6.14
C VAL A 165 15.66 2.51 5.62
N SER A 166 15.31 3.00 4.43
CA SER A 166 15.88 4.22 3.85
C SER A 166 14.83 5.33 3.80
N ALA A 167 15.26 6.60 3.76
CA ALA A 167 14.37 7.75 3.62
C ALA A 167 14.58 8.47 2.28
N VAL A 168 13.48 8.84 1.63
CA VAL A 168 13.48 9.64 0.40
C VAL A 168 12.50 10.80 0.52
N GLN A 169 12.90 11.95 -0.04
CA GLN A 169 12.08 13.15 0.00
C GLN A 169 11.04 13.13 -1.15
N ASP A 170 10.07 12.22 -1.07
CA ASP A 170 9.02 12.01 -2.06
C ASP A 170 7.84 11.19 -1.47
N VAL A 171 6.96 11.81 -0.69
CA VAL A 171 5.80 11.10 -0.08
C VAL A 171 4.89 10.54 -1.16
N GLU A 172 4.51 11.37 -2.13
CA GLU A 172 3.55 11.03 -3.16
C GLU A 172 4.08 9.89 -4.05
N GLY A 173 5.37 9.90 -4.40
CA GLY A 173 6.00 8.84 -5.17
C GLY A 173 6.05 7.52 -4.41
N VAL A 174 6.46 7.54 -3.14
CA VAL A 174 6.55 6.33 -2.29
C VAL A 174 5.17 5.70 -2.09
N GLU A 175 4.17 6.51 -1.75
CA GLU A 175 2.81 6.04 -1.45
C GLU A 175 2.08 5.51 -2.70
N LEU A 176 2.23 6.19 -3.85
CA LEU A 176 1.65 5.73 -5.11
C LEU A 176 2.29 4.45 -5.62
N CYS A 177 3.59 4.23 -5.42
CA CYS A 177 4.22 2.96 -5.77
C CYS A 177 3.57 1.78 -5.03
N GLY A 178 3.36 1.94 -3.70
CA GLY A 178 2.71 0.93 -2.86
C GLY A 178 1.26 0.63 -3.28
N THR A 179 0.57 1.62 -3.84
CA THR A 179 -0.83 1.52 -4.28
C THR A 179 -0.93 0.88 -5.67
N LEU A 180 -0.26 1.45 -6.67
CA LEU A 180 -0.44 1.11 -8.09
C LEU A 180 0.14 -0.27 -8.46
N LYS A 181 1.15 -0.76 -7.74
CA LYS A 181 1.74 -2.09 -7.98
C LYS A 181 0.71 -3.22 -7.97
N ASN A 182 -0.37 -3.07 -7.19
CA ASN A 182 -1.40 -4.10 -7.06
C ASN A 182 -2.17 -4.28 -8.37
N VAL A 183 -2.37 -3.22 -9.15
CA VAL A 183 -2.98 -3.29 -10.49
C VAL A 183 -2.09 -4.07 -11.45
N VAL A 184 -0.77 -3.81 -11.42
CA VAL A 184 0.20 -4.54 -12.24
C VAL A 184 0.27 -6.02 -11.84
N ALA A 185 0.17 -6.31 -10.53
CA ALA A 185 0.16 -7.69 -10.04
C ALA A 185 -1.07 -8.49 -10.49
N ILE A 186 -2.24 -7.84 -10.66
CA ILE A 186 -3.41 -8.47 -11.29
C ILE A 186 -3.07 -8.83 -12.74
N GLY A 187 -2.51 -7.89 -13.52
CA GLY A 187 -2.08 -8.16 -14.90
C GLY A 187 -1.06 -9.31 -14.99
N ALA A 188 -0.08 -9.34 -14.08
CA ALA A 188 0.90 -10.43 -13.99
C ALA A 188 0.24 -11.78 -13.64
N GLY A 189 -0.80 -11.78 -12.80
CA GLY A 189 -1.59 -12.98 -12.52
C GLY A 189 -2.39 -13.47 -13.72
N PHE A 190 -2.94 -12.57 -14.55
CA PHE A 190 -3.58 -12.98 -15.80
C PHE A 190 -2.62 -13.71 -16.73
N VAL A 191 -1.39 -13.20 -16.88
CA VAL A 191 -0.33 -13.86 -17.65
C VAL A 191 -0.01 -15.25 -17.10
N ASP A 192 0.10 -15.39 -15.77
CA ASP A 192 0.34 -16.69 -15.13
C ASP A 192 -0.81 -17.68 -15.39
N GLY A 193 -2.06 -17.22 -15.27
CA GLY A 193 -3.23 -18.07 -15.45
C GLY A 193 -3.49 -18.48 -16.91
N LEU A 194 -2.94 -17.73 -17.87
CA LEU A 194 -2.95 -18.05 -19.30
C LEU A 194 -1.69 -18.79 -19.77
N GLU A 195 -0.76 -19.10 -18.86
CA GLU A 195 0.49 -19.81 -19.14
C GLU A 195 1.35 -19.15 -20.25
N MET A 196 1.31 -17.82 -20.33
CA MET A 196 1.98 -17.03 -21.38
C MET A 196 3.52 -16.89 -21.20
N GLY A 197 4.07 -17.42 -20.12
CA GLY A 197 5.51 -17.48 -19.86
C GLY A 197 6.15 -16.22 -19.27
N ASN A 198 7.38 -16.38 -18.80
CA ASN A 198 8.11 -15.36 -18.02
C ASN A 198 8.46 -14.10 -18.82
N ASN A 199 8.70 -14.22 -20.14
CA ASN A 199 9.02 -13.05 -20.97
C ASN A 199 7.81 -12.10 -21.07
N THR A 200 6.62 -12.64 -21.27
CA THR A 200 5.36 -11.87 -21.28
C THR A 200 5.13 -11.22 -19.91
N LYS A 201 5.36 -11.98 -18.83
CA LYS A 201 5.23 -11.47 -17.47
C LYS A 201 6.18 -10.30 -17.19
N ALA A 202 7.43 -10.43 -17.58
CA ALA A 202 8.43 -9.37 -17.45
C ALA A 202 8.04 -8.12 -18.27
N ALA A 203 7.49 -8.30 -19.47
CA ALA A 203 6.98 -7.18 -20.28
C ALA A 203 5.83 -6.44 -19.57
N ILE A 204 4.84 -7.16 -19.02
CA ILE A 204 3.74 -6.57 -18.24
C ILE A 204 4.26 -5.83 -17.01
N MET A 205 5.22 -6.41 -16.27
CA MET A 205 5.83 -5.74 -15.11
C MET A 205 6.55 -4.45 -15.50
N ARG A 206 7.34 -4.47 -16.59
CA ARG A 206 8.05 -3.29 -17.10
C ARG A 206 7.10 -2.18 -17.56
N ILE A 207 6.03 -2.54 -18.27
CA ILE A 207 5.02 -1.57 -18.73
C ILE A 207 4.25 -1.02 -17.54
N GLY A 208 3.88 -1.88 -16.59
CA GLY A 208 3.27 -1.49 -15.34
C GLY A 208 4.11 -0.47 -14.58
N LEU A 209 5.42 -0.71 -14.44
CA LEU A 209 6.32 0.26 -13.80
C LEU A 209 6.36 1.61 -14.55
N ARG A 210 6.34 1.59 -15.89
CA ARG A 210 6.28 2.81 -16.72
C ARG A 210 4.97 3.58 -16.50
N GLU A 211 3.83 2.88 -16.47
CA GLU A 211 2.52 3.48 -16.20
C GLU A 211 2.39 3.97 -14.76
N MET A 212 2.93 3.25 -13.78
CA MET A 212 3.05 3.72 -12.40
C MET A 212 3.80 5.06 -12.36
N LYS A 213 4.96 5.16 -13.01
CA LYS A 213 5.73 6.41 -13.09
C LYS A 213 4.96 7.54 -13.74
N ALA A 214 4.38 7.28 -14.91
CA ALA A 214 3.65 8.30 -15.66
C ALA A 214 2.41 8.80 -14.90
N PHE A 215 1.65 7.90 -14.28
CA PHE A 215 0.44 8.23 -13.54
C PHE A 215 0.79 9.11 -12.33
N SER A 216 1.80 8.71 -11.55
CA SER A 216 2.23 9.47 -10.39
C SER A 216 2.70 10.88 -10.74
N LYS A 217 3.44 11.05 -11.84
CA LYS A 217 3.93 12.37 -12.26
C LYS A 217 2.85 13.26 -12.87
N LEU A 218 1.85 12.68 -13.52
CA LEU A 218 0.69 13.44 -14.01
C LEU A 218 -0.20 13.94 -12.86
N LEU A 219 -0.32 13.17 -11.77
CA LEU A 219 -1.02 13.62 -10.58
C LEU A 219 -0.19 14.61 -9.75
N PHE A 220 1.09 14.31 -9.57
CA PHE A 220 2.00 15.03 -8.69
C PHE A 220 3.33 15.30 -9.41
N PRO A 221 3.51 16.50 -10.00
CA PRO A 221 4.73 16.85 -10.72
C PRO A 221 6.02 16.79 -9.88
N SER A 222 5.92 16.79 -8.55
CA SER A 222 7.03 16.67 -7.60
C SER A 222 7.62 15.25 -7.52
N VAL A 223 6.92 14.24 -8.02
CA VAL A 223 7.34 12.84 -7.96
C VAL A 223 8.64 12.64 -8.75
N LYS A 224 9.60 11.95 -8.12
CA LYS A 224 10.95 11.75 -8.64
C LYS A 224 11.09 10.39 -9.31
N ASP A 225 11.80 10.37 -10.44
CA ASP A 225 12.08 9.11 -11.16
C ASP A 225 12.91 8.13 -10.33
N SER A 226 13.83 8.64 -9.49
CA SER A 226 14.66 7.82 -8.61
C SER A 226 13.85 7.00 -7.61
N THR A 227 12.69 7.51 -7.16
CA THR A 227 11.81 6.83 -6.18
C THR A 227 11.31 5.47 -6.69
N PHE A 228 11.17 5.29 -8.01
CA PHE A 228 10.72 4.02 -8.59
C PHE A 228 11.80 2.92 -8.55
N PHE A 229 13.06 3.27 -8.27
CA PHE A 229 14.16 2.33 -8.09
C PHE A 229 14.38 1.94 -6.62
N GLU A 230 13.68 2.60 -5.68
CA GLU A 230 13.70 2.25 -4.25
C GLU A 230 12.86 1.00 -3.96
N SER A 231 12.93 0.49 -2.71
CA SER A 231 12.16 -0.68 -2.28
C SER A 231 10.65 -0.50 -2.50
N CYS A 232 10.11 0.70 -2.25
CA CYS A 232 8.69 0.98 -2.48
C CYS A 232 8.26 0.81 -3.95
N GLY A 233 9.18 1.02 -4.90
CA GLY A 233 8.93 0.97 -6.33
C GLY A 233 9.14 -0.43 -6.91
N VAL A 234 10.30 -0.62 -7.54
CA VAL A 234 10.60 -1.83 -8.32
C VAL A 234 10.63 -3.10 -7.47
N ALA A 235 11.17 -3.06 -6.24
CA ALA A 235 11.24 -4.24 -5.39
C ALA A 235 9.85 -4.71 -4.95
N ASP A 236 9.02 -3.80 -4.45
CA ASP A 236 7.65 -4.12 -4.02
C ASP A 236 6.79 -4.60 -5.21
N LEU A 237 6.97 -4.00 -6.38
CA LEU A 237 6.34 -4.46 -7.62
C LEU A 237 6.72 -5.90 -7.97
N ILE A 238 8.02 -6.22 -7.98
CA ILE A 238 8.53 -7.56 -8.30
C ILE A 238 7.96 -8.59 -7.33
N THR A 239 8.12 -8.38 -6.03
CA THR A 239 7.65 -9.31 -5.00
C THR A 239 6.14 -9.53 -5.10
N THR A 240 5.37 -8.47 -5.35
CA THR A 240 3.91 -8.58 -5.49
C THR A 240 3.51 -9.36 -6.76
N CYS A 241 4.20 -9.16 -7.88
CA CYS A 241 3.94 -9.86 -9.14
C CYS A 241 4.41 -11.33 -9.12
N LEU A 242 5.30 -11.72 -8.22
CA LEU A 242 5.78 -13.10 -8.07
C LEU A 242 4.97 -13.90 -7.05
N GLY A 243 4.67 -13.32 -5.88
CA GLY A 243 4.11 -14.07 -4.74
C GLY A 243 2.82 -13.52 -4.14
N GLY A 244 2.37 -12.33 -4.56
CA GLY A 244 1.29 -11.59 -3.91
C GLY A 244 -0.10 -12.22 -4.06
N ARG A 245 -1.00 -11.87 -3.14
CA ARG A 245 -2.43 -12.27 -3.16
C ARG A 245 -3.13 -11.82 -4.44
N ASN A 246 -2.86 -10.59 -4.90
CA ASN A 246 -3.38 -10.05 -6.16
C ASN A 246 -3.06 -10.96 -7.35
N ARG A 247 -1.79 -11.33 -7.49
CA ARG A 247 -1.33 -12.25 -8.53
C ARG A 247 -2.00 -13.63 -8.43
N LYS A 248 -2.07 -14.22 -7.23
CA LYS A 248 -2.71 -15.53 -6.99
C LYS A 248 -4.19 -15.56 -7.40
N CYS A 249 -4.99 -14.57 -6.98
CA CYS A 249 -6.41 -14.52 -7.33
C CYS A 249 -6.61 -14.24 -8.83
N ALA A 250 -5.80 -13.36 -9.44
CA ALA A 250 -5.88 -13.09 -10.86
C ALA A 250 -5.46 -14.28 -11.75
N GLU A 251 -4.49 -15.08 -11.31
CA GLU A 251 -4.13 -16.36 -11.94
C GLU A 251 -5.32 -17.33 -11.92
N ALA A 252 -5.96 -17.49 -10.76
CA ALA A 252 -7.15 -18.35 -10.63
C ALA A 252 -8.31 -17.83 -11.50
N PHE A 253 -8.53 -16.52 -11.54
CA PHE A 253 -9.52 -15.88 -12.42
C PHE A 253 -9.27 -16.21 -13.90
N ALA A 254 -8.04 -16.02 -14.37
CA ALA A 254 -7.66 -16.26 -15.77
C ALA A 254 -7.72 -17.75 -16.14
N ARG A 255 -7.28 -18.66 -15.26
CA ARG A 255 -7.42 -20.12 -15.46
C ARG A 255 -8.86 -20.57 -15.66
N ASN A 256 -9.81 -19.88 -15.03
CA ASN A 256 -11.23 -20.13 -15.17
C ASN A 256 -11.86 -19.37 -16.35
N GLY A 257 -11.06 -18.79 -17.24
CA GLY A 257 -11.51 -18.02 -18.40
C GLY A 257 -12.25 -16.74 -18.04
N GLY A 258 -12.00 -16.18 -16.86
CA GLY A 258 -12.67 -14.97 -16.35
C GLY A 258 -14.14 -15.16 -15.97
N LYS A 259 -14.59 -16.41 -15.77
CA LYS A 259 -15.99 -16.73 -15.45
C LYS A 259 -16.35 -16.62 -13.97
N ARG A 260 -15.35 -16.79 -13.09
CA ARG A 260 -15.52 -16.68 -11.64
C ARG A 260 -15.38 -15.23 -11.21
N SER A 261 -16.18 -14.78 -10.26
CA SER A 261 -16.04 -13.43 -9.71
C SER A 261 -14.80 -13.32 -8.81
N PHE A 262 -14.24 -12.11 -8.69
CA PHE A 262 -13.16 -11.87 -7.74
C PHE A 262 -13.64 -11.98 -6.28
N ASP A 263 -14.92 -11.73 -6.00
CA ASP A 263 -15.50 -11.90 -4.66
C ASP A 263 -15.52 -13.38 -4.24
N GLU A 264 -15.88 -14.29 -5.15
CA GLU A 264 -15.79 -15.73 -4.91
C GLU A 264 -14.36 -16.18 -4.66
N LEU A 265 -13.41 -15.71 -5.48
CA LEU A 265 -12.00 -16.06 -5.35
C LEU A 265 -11.37 -15.48 -4.08
N GLU A 266 -11.76 -14.27 -3.68
CA GLU A 266 -11.35 -13.66 -2.40
C GLU A 266 -11.85 -14.52 -1.22
N ALA A 267 -13.14 -14.88 -1.22
CA ALA A 267 -13.73 -15.67 -0.15
C ALA A 267 -13.08 -17.06 -0.01
N GLU A 268 -12.79 -17.72 -1.14
CA GLU A 268 -12.17 -19.05 -1.16
C GLU A 268 -10.69 -19.01 -0.77
N MET A 269 -9.93 -18.05 -1.32
CA MET A 269 -8.46 -18.11 -1.28
C MET A 269 -7.83 -17.27 -0.17
N LEU A 270 -8.52 -16.25 0.34
CA LEU A 270 -7.90 -15.23 1.19
C LEU A 270 -8.32 -15.27 2.67
N GLN A 271 -9.20 -16.20 3.07
CA GLN A 271 -9.54 -16.45 4.48
C GLN A 271 -9.93 -15.17 5.26
N GLY A 272 -10.70 -14.28 4.63
CA GLY A 272 -11.14 -13.01 5.21
C GLY A 272 -10.22 -11.81 4.95
N GLN A 273 -9.07 -11.99 4.30
CA GLN A 273 -8.24 -10.88 3.82
C GLN A 273 -8.78 -10.28 2.52
N LYS A 274 -8.65 -8.95 2.35
CA LYS A 274 -9.17 -8.22 1.19
C LYS A 274 -8.21 -8.16 -0.01
N LEU A 275 -8.76 -8.28 -1.21
CA LEU A 275 -8.09 -8.19 -2.50
C LEU A 275 -8.11 -6.76 -3.05
N GLN A 276 -7.10 -5.97 -2.67
CA GLN A 276 -7.06 -4.54 -2.99
C GLN A 276 -6.83 -4.21 -4.47
N GLY A 277 -6.22 -5.10 -5.26
CA GLY A 277 -5.83 -4.80 -6.64
C GLY A 277 -7.02 -4.53 -7.57
N VAL A 278 -8.16 -5.19 -7.35
CA VAL A 278 -9.36 -5.00 -8.16
C VAL A 278 -10.02 -3.65 -7.87
N SER A 279 -10.14 -3.26 -6.59
CA SER A 279 -10.66 -1.94 -6.23
C SER A 279 -9.72 -0.83 -6.70
N THR A 280 -8.40 -1.00 -6.51
CA THR A 280 -7.39 -0.04 -6.99
C THR A 280 -7.47 0.13 -8.51
N ALA A 281 -7.65 -0.96 -9.28
CA ALA A 281 -7.79 -0.87 -10.73
C ALA A 281 -9.02 -0.07 -11.15
N LYS A 282 -10.15 -0.22 -10.43
CA LYS A 282 -11.36 0.57 -10.64
C LYS A 282 -11.11 2.05 -10.32
N GLU A 283 -10.54 2.35 -9.18
CA GLU A 283 -10.21 3.71 -8.73
C GLU A 283 -9.28 4.42 -9.73
N VAL A 284 -8.21 3.75 -10.18
CA VAL A 284 -7.30 4.28 -11.21
C VAL A 284 -8.06 4.52 -12.50
N TYR A 285 -8.90 3.57 -12.96
CA TYR A 285 -9.69 3.72 -14.18
C TYR A 285 -10.62 4.93 -14.13
N GLU A 286 -11.30 5.17 -12.99
CA GLU A 286 -12.17 6.32 -12.78
C GLU A 286 -11.39 7.65 -12.93
N VAL A 287 -10.20 7.74 -12.33
CA VAL A 287 -9.31 8.90 -12.48
C VAL A 287 -8.88 9.08 -13.93
N LEU A 288 -8.46 8.01 -14.60
CA LEU A 288 -8.03 8.05 -15.99
C LEU A 288 -9.17 8.52 -16.91
N ASN A 289 -10.38 7.99 -16.72
CA ASN A 289 -11.55 8.35 -17.50
C ASN A 289 -11.94 9.81 -17.27
N HIS A 290 -11.99 10.27 -16.01
CA HIS A 290 -12.35 11.65 -15.68
C HIS A 290 -11.35 12.67 -16.23
N ARG A 291 -10.06 12.30 -16.28
CA ARG A 291 -8.98 13.15 -16.80
C ARG A 291 -8.78 13.05 -18.32
N GLY A 292 -9.48 12.13 -19.00
CA GLY A 292 -9.27 11.86 -20.43
C GLY A 292 -7.92 11.19 -20.74
N TRP A 293 -7.38 10.41 -19.80
CA TRP A 293 -6.06 9.79 -19.89
C TRP A 293 -6.09 8.30 -20.26
N LEU A 294 -7.25 7.68 -20.51
CA LEU A 294 -7.35 6.24 -20.76
C LEU A 294 -6.38 5.72 -21.83
N GLU A 295 -6.22 6.45 -22.94
CA GLU A 295 -5.31 6.09 -24.04
C GLU A 295 -3.81 6.17 -23.66
N LEU A 296 -3.46 6.94 -22.63
CA LEU A 296 -2.08 7.06 -22.13
C LEU A 296 -1.68 5.89 -21.22
N PHE A 297 -2.67 5.14 -20.71
CA PHE A 297 -2.50 4.08 -19.72
C PHE A 297 -3.21 2.78 -20.16
N PRO A 298 -2.75 2.17 -21.27
CA PRO A 298 -3.41 1.01 -21.84
C PRO A 298 -3.40 -0.21 -20.90
N LEU A 299 -2.33 -0.46 -20.13
CA LEU A 299 -2.27 -1.60 -19.24
C LEU A 299 -3.25 -1.45 -18.07
N PHE A 300 -3.25 -0.32 -17.37
CA PHE A 300 -4.20 -0.07 -16.28
C PHE A 300 -5.66 -0.15 -16.78
N SER A 301 -5.94 0.42 -17.95
CA SER A 301 -7.27 0.37 -18.57
C SER A 301 -7.70 -1.06 -18.91
N THR A 302 -6.81 -1.84 -19.53
CA THR A 302 -7.09 -3.24 -19.90
C THR A 302 -7.27 -4.11 -18.67
N VAL A 303 -6.43 -3.96 -17.63
CA VAL A 303 -6.59 -4.69 -16.37
C VAL A 303 -7.98 -4.45 -15.78
N HIS A 304 -8.42 -3.20 -15.68
CA HIS A 304 -9.76 -2.90 -15.17
C HIS A 304 -10.86 -3.54 -16.02
N LYS A 305 -10.81 -3.39 -17.35
CA LYS A 305 -11.80 -3.94 -18.29
C LYS A 305 -11.90 -5.47 -18.22
N ILE A 306 -10.78 -6.15 -18.02
CA ILE A 306 -10.76 -7.60 -17.78
C ILE A 306 -11.43 -7.93 -16.43
N CYS A 307 -11.10 -7.19 -15.36
CA CYS A 307 -11.67 -7.44 -14.03
C CYS A 307 -13.19 -7.35 -13.98
N ILE A 308 -13.79 -6.48 -14.80
CA ILE A 308 -15.25 -6.30 -14.88
C ILE A 308 -15.91 -7.12 -16.00
N GLY A 309 -15.15 -7.98 -16.68
CA GLY A 309 -15.66 -8.87 -17.73
C GLY A 309 -15.99 -8.19 -19.07
N GLN A 310 -15.55 -6.94 -19.29
CA GLN A 310 -15.70 -6.28 -20.59
C GLN A 310 -14.70 -6.81 -21.63
N LEU A 311 -13.55 -7.31 -21.19
CA LEU A 311 -12.54 -7.96 -22.03
C LEU A 311 -12.22 -9.35 -21.49
N PRO A 312 -11.91 -10.33 -22.37
CA PRO A 312 -11.41 -11.62 -21.91
C PRO A 312 -10.00 -11.48 -21.32
N PRO A 313 -9.55 -12.38 -20.41
CA PRO A 313 -8.20 -12.34 -19.87
C PRO A 313 -7.08 -12.30 -20.93
N SER A 314 -7.30 -12.94 -22.10
CA SER A 314 -6.34 -12.93 -23.22
C SER A 314 -6.01 -11.54 -23.74
N ALA A 315 -6.90 -10.56 -23.53
CA ALA A 315 -6.69 -9.19 -23.95
C ALA A 315 -5.54 -8.49 -23.20
N ILE A 316 -4.97 -9.08 -22.14
CA ILE A 316 -3.86 -8.50 -21.37
C ILE A 316 -2.61 -8.19 -22.22
N VAL A 317 -2.45 -8.87 -23.36
CA VAL A 317 -1.40 -8.62 -24.35
C VAL A 317 -1.90 -7.93 -25.62
N GLU A 318 -3.22 -7.71 -25.74
CA GLU A 318 -3.87 -7.07 -26.89
C GLU A 318 -4.00 -5.56 -26.66
N TYR A 319 -2.90 -4.89 -26.29
CA TYR A 319 -2.86 -3.44 -26.27
C TYR A 319 -1.99 -2.95 -27.43
N SER A 320 -2.53 -2.01 -28.20
CA SER A 320 -1.73 -1.23 -29.14
C SER A 320 -0.99 -0.17 -28.32
N GLU A 321 0.36 -0.17 -28.40
CA GLU A 321 1.10 1.06 -28.08
C GLU A 321 0.72 2.10 -29.15
N HIS A 322 -0.42 2.77 -28.98
CA HIS A 322 -0.57 4.08 -29.58
C HIS A 322 0.54 4.91 -28.96
N LYS A 323 1.49 5.41 -29.78
CA LYS A 323 2.46 6.40 -29.32
C LYS A 323 1.68 7.47 -28.58
N PRO A 324 1.90 7.67 -27.27
CA PRO A 324 1.16 8.68 -26.54
C PRO A 324 1.46 10.02 -27.22
N ASN A 325 0.42 10.74 -27.63
CA ASN A 325 0.61 12.04 -28.24
C ASN A 325 0.88 13.04 -27.11
N TYR A 326 2.14 13.06 -26.64
CA TYR A 326 2.60 13.86 -25.51
C TYR A 326 2.44 15.38 -25.72
N SER A 327 2.04 15.82 -26.92
CA SER A 327 1.66 17.20 -27.23
C SER A 327 0.43 17.70 -26.47
N ILE A 328 -0.37 16.82 -25.84
CA ILE A 328 -1.49 17.20 -24.99
C ILE A 328 -1.03 17.55 -23.56
N VAL A 329 0.19 17.15 -23.17
CA VAL A 329 0.78 17.47 -21.87
C VAL A 329 1.59 18.76 -22.03
N GLY A 330 0.93 19.90 -21.85
CA GLY A 330 1.58 21.21 -21.87
C GLY A 330 2.66 21.31 -20.79
N GLY A 331 3.90 21.12 -21.21
CA GLY A 331 5.07 21.21 -20.35
C GLY A 331 6.19 20.34 -20.90
N SER A 332 7.29 20.97 -21.28
CA SER A 332 8.52 20.34 -21.74
C SER A 332 9.04 19.31 -20.72
N ALA A 333 8.60 18.06 -20.86
CA ALA A 333 9.18 16.93 -20.15
C ALA A 333 9.35 15.81 -21.18
N GLN A 334 10.58 15.70 -21.70
CA GLN A 334 11.01 14.50 -22.39
C GLN A 334 11.05 13.37 -21.36
N PHE A 335 9.98 12.57 -21.32
CA PHE A 335 9.95 11.31 -20.59
C PHE A 335 10.54 10.23 -21.50
N PHE A 336 11.83 9.97 -21.36
CA PHE A 336 12.46 8.74 -21.85
C PHE A 336 12.94 7.91 -20.67
#